data_AF-A0A2D5ZKQ8-F1
#
_entry.id   AF-A0A2D5ZKQ8-F1
#
_cell.length_a   1.000
_cell.length_b   1.000
_cell.length_c   1.000
_cell.angle_alpha   90.00
_cell.angle_beta   90.00
_cell.angle_gamma   90.00
#
_symmetry.space_group_name_H-M   'P 1'
#
loop_
_entity.id
_entity.type
_entity.pdbx_description
1 polymer ?
#
loop_
_entity_poly.entity_id
_entity_poly.type
_entity_poly.pdbx_seq_one_letter_code
_entity_poly.pdbx_strand_id
1 'polypeptide(L)'
;MDDPGRVHVDPAGNLHICQGLSMGNLSRDSLVDILERFQPTRDPVFGPLLMGGPAELVERHGLPHRAEYADACHLCYEARAALRERFPDVLCPGGMYGEER
;
A
#
# COMPACT_ATOMS: atom_id res chain seq x y z
N MET A 1 -8.15 -3.12 7.42
CA MET A 1 -7.90 -2.07 6.40
C MET A 1 -9.14 -1.79 5.55
N ASP A 2 -10.19 -2.57 5.73
CA ASP A 2 -11.50 -2.54 5.07
C ASP A 2 -12.46 -1.53 5.70
N ASP A 3 -12.25 -1.18 6.98
CA ASP A 3 -12.86 -0.02 7.65
C ASP A 3 -11.79 0.77 8.42
N PRO A 4 -10.98 1.60 7.74
CA PRO A 4 -9.89 2.32 8.39
C PRO A 4 -10.44 3.47 9.25
N GLY A 5 -10.31 3.36 10.57
CA GLY A 5 -10.68 4.45 11.50
C GLY A 5 -9.83 5.73 11.36
N ARG A 6 -8.75 5.70 10.57
CA ARG A 6 -7.91 6.86 10.23
C ARG A 6 -7.18 6.62 8.91
N VAL A 7 -7.05 7.70 8.15
CA VAL A 7 -6.20 7.83 6.96
C VAL A 7 -5.37 9.11 7.09
N HIS A 8 -4.26 9.23 6.35
CA HIS A 8 -3.45 10.46 6.33
C HIS A 8 -3.18 10.92 4.90
N VAL A 9 -3.06 12.24 4.73
CA VAL A 9 -2.80 12.86 3.42
C VAL A 9 -1.38 13.40 3.42
N ASP A 10 -0.63 13.12 2.35
CA ASP A 10 0.70 13.71 2.16
C ASP A 10 0.65 15.05 1.39
N PRO A 11 1.75 15.81 1.30
CA PRO A 11 1.77 17.09 0.57
C PRO A 11 1.48 16.99 -0.93
N ALA A 12 1.61 15.80 -1.53
CA ALA A 12 1.26 15.55 -2.94
C ALA A 12 -0.22 15.17 -3.11
N GLY A 13 -1.00 15.14 -2.02
CA GLY A 13 -2.42 14.84 -2.02
C GLY A 13 -2.75 13.35 -2.01
N ASN A 14 -1.78 12.44 -1.86
CA ASN A 14 -2.08 11.01 -1.78
C ASN A 14 -2.76 10.71 -0.44
N LEU A 15 -3.84 9.92 -0.47
CA LEU A 15 -4.59 9.49 0.70
C LEU A 15 -4.14 8.10 1.11
N HIS A 16 -3.48 7.98 2.24
CA HIS A 16 -2.83 6.75 2.68
C HIS A 16 -3.57 6.07 3.84
N ILE A 17 -3.64 4.74 3.79
CA ILE A 17 -4.02 3.90 4.95
C ILE A 17 -2.79 3.57 5.80
N CYS A 18 -1.65 3.37 5.15
CA CYS A 18 -0.35 3.17 5.76
C CYS A 18 0.67 3.94 4.93
N GLN A 19 1.79 4.34 5.52
CA GLN A 19 2.80 5.13 4.81
C GLN A 19 3.29 4.39 3.55
N GLY A 20 3.11 5.02 2.40
CA GLY A 20 3.46 4.45 1.09
C GLY A 20 2.36 3.59 0.46
N LEU A 21 1.19 3.47 1.08
CA LEU A 21 0.07 2.65 0.62
C LEU A 21 -1.18 3.53 0.45
N SER A 22 -1.38 3.99 -0.79
CA SER A 22 -2.36 4.98 -1.20
C SER A 22 -3.65 4.36 -1.69
N MET A 23 -4.77 4.99 -1.32
CA MET A 23 -6.12 4.70 -1.80
C MET A 23 -6.48 5.51 -3.05
N GLY A 24 -5.77 6.63 -3.28
CA GLY A 24 -6.10 7.61 -4.30
C GLY A 24 -5.44 8.97 -4.02
N ASN A 25 -5.76 9.98 -4.82
CA ASN A 25 -5.16 11.31 -4.69
C ASN A 25 -6.23 12.41 -4.70
N LEU A 26 -6.28 13.19 -3.62
CA LEU A 26 -7.27 14.25 -3.39
C LEU A 26 -7.09 15.48 -4.28
N SER A 27 -5.97 15.61 -4.98
CA SER A 27 -5.79 16.64 -6.02
C SER A 27 -6.41 16.25 -7.35
N ARG A 28 -6.79 14.96 -7.51
CA ARG A 28 -7.39 14.41 -8.73
C ARG A 28 -8.87 14.11 -8.53
N ASP A 29 -9.22 13.57 -7.37
CA ASP A 29 -10.55 13.05 -7.05
C ASP A 29 -11.07 13.60 -5.72
N SER A 30 -12.40 13.62 -5.55
CA SER A 30 -13.01 13.95 -4.26
C SER A 30 -12.75 12.84 -3.22
N LEU A 31 -12.83 13.16 -1.93
CA LEU A 31 -12.73 12.13 -0.88
C LEU A 31 -13.84 11.07 -1.02
N VAL A 32 -15.07 11.50 -1.32
CA VAL A 32 -16.22 10.59 -1.48
C VAL A 32 -15.97 9.63 -2.62
N ASP A 33 -15.54 10.15 -3.77
CA ASP A 33 -15.17 9.39 -4.96
C ASP A 33 -14.12 8.31 -4.69
N ILE A 34 -13.06 8.67 -3.94
CA ILE A 34 -12.00 7.72 -3.56
C ILE A 34 -12.58 6.62 -2.67
N LEU A 35 -13.38 6.97 -1.67
CA LEU A 35 -13.96 6.00 -0.73
C LEU A 35 -14.97 5.07 -1.40
N GLU A 36 -15.83 5.58 -2.30
CA GLU A 36 -16.81 4.76 -3.03
C GLU A 36 -16.16 3.76 -3.98
N ARG A 37 -15.02 4.12 -4.59
CA ARG A 37 -14.26 3.23 -5.48
C ARG A 37 -13.33 2.29 -4.74
N PHE A 38 -13.06 2.53 -3.45
CA PHE A 38 -12.11 1.74 -2.68
C PHE A 38 -12.66 0.33 -2.41
N GLN A 39 -12.12 -0.66 -3.14
CA GLN A 39 -12.47 -2.08 -3.02
C GLN A 39 -11.26 -2.91 -2.58
N PRO A 40 -10.83 -2.79 -1.32
CA PRO A 40 -9.53 -3.31 -0.89
C PRO A 40 -9.44 -4.84 -0.96
N THR A 41 -10.54 -5.56 -0.78
CA THR A 41 -10.56 -7.03 -0.87
C THR A 41 -10.29 -7.56 -2.28
N ARG A 42 -10.51 -6.74 -3.31
CA ARG A 42 -10.29 -7.08 -4.73
C ARG A 42 -8.98 -6.53 -5.26
N ASP A 43 -8.35 -5.62 -4.53
CA ASP A 43 -7.09 -5.00 -4.92
C ASP A 43 -5.91 -5.97 -4.72
N PRO A 44 -4.97 -6.07 -5.68
CA PRO A 44 -3.88 -7.01 -5.61
C PRO A 44 -2.89 -6.75 -4.48
N VAL A 45 -2.84 -5.55 -3.89
CA VAL A 45 -1.97 -5.22 -2.75
C VAL A 45 -2.76 -5.18 -1.45
N PHE A 46 -3.89 -4.46 -1.39
CA PHE A 46 -4.69 -4.37 -0.17
C PHE A 46 -5.34 -5.71 0.19
N GLY A 47 -5.77 -6.50 -0.80
CA GLY A 47 -6.47 -7.77 -0.57
C GLY A 47 -5.62 -8.78 0.20
N PRO A 48 -4.39 -9.10 -0.25
CA PRO A 48 -3.47 -9.93 0.50
C PRO A 48 -3.17 -9.39 1.91
N LEU A 49 -2.89 -8.08 2.02
CA LEU A 49 -2.60 -7.43 3.30
C LEU A 49 -3.78 -7.52 4.28
N LEU A 50 -5.01 -7.47 3.79
CA LEU A 50 -6.22 -7.68 4.58
C LEU A 50 -6.38 -9.13 5.04
N MET A 51 -6.11 -10.09 4.16
CA MET A 51 -6.38 -11.51 4.44
C MET A 51 -5.36 -12.16 5.37
N GLY A 52 -4.08 -11.86 5.19
CA GLY A 52 -3.02 -12.47 6.00
C GLY A 52 -1.80 -11.57 6.20
N GLY A 53 -1.95 -10.26 5.95
CA GLY A 53 -0.89 -9.30 6.17
C GLY A 53 0.28 -9.45 5.21
N PRO A 54 1.49 -9.03 5.61
CA PRO A 54 2.66 -9.02 4.74
C PRO A 54 3.11 -10.40 4.25
N ALA A 55 2.88 -11.46 5.03
CA ALA A 55 3.20 -12.83 4.64
C ALA A 55 2.33 -13.29 3.45
N GLU A 56 1.02 -13.01 3.51
CA GLU A 56 0.09 -13.30 2.42
C GLU A 56 0.43 -12.50 1.14
N LEU A 57 0.88 -11.25 1.29
CA LEU A 57 1.34 -10.43 0.17
C LEU A 57 2.57 -11.07 -0.51
N VAL A 58 3.53 -11.57 0.27
CA VAL A 58 4.69 -12.28 -0.26
C VAL A 58 4.29 -13.57 -0.98
N GLU A 59 3.44 -14.39 -0.36
CA GLU A 59 3.01 -15.67 -0.92
C GLU A 59 2.27 -15.50 -2.25
N ARG A 60 1.27 -14.62 -2.30
CA ARG A 60 0.44 -14.40 -3.50
C ARG A 60 1.21 -13.84 -4.69
N HIS A 61 2.26 -13.07 -4.42
CA HIS A 61 3.09 -12.49 -5.46
C HIS A 61 4.37 -13.29 -5.73
N GLY A 62 4.59 -14.39 -5.01
CA GLY A 62 5.79 -15.22 -5.15
C GLY A 62 7.09 -14.44 -4.91
N LEU A 63 7.08 -13.52 -3.95
CA LEU A 63 8.22 -12.63 -3.72
C LEU A 63 9.35 -13.35 -2.97
N PRO A 64 10.62 -13.07 -3.30
CA PRO A 64 11.72 -13.51 -2.46
C PRO A 64 11.63 -12.82 -1.08
N HIS A 65 11.90 -13.57 -0.03
CA HIS A 65 11.92 -13.05 1.34
C HIS A 65 13.06 -13.65 2.16
N ARG A 66 13.43 -12.98 3.25
CA ARG A 66 14.45 -13.44 4.20
C ARG A 66 13.86 -14.40 5.23
N ALA A 67 14.74 -15.10 5.96
CA ALA A 67 14.34 -15.95 7.08
C ALA A 67 13.78 -15.15 8.26
N GLU A 68 14.30 -13.93 8.48
CA GLU A 68 13.95 -13.09 9.63
C GLU A 68 13.76 -11.63 9.21
N TYR A 69 12.86 -10.97 9.93
CA TYR A 69 12.53 -9.56 9.80
C TYR A 69 12.43 -8.93 11.18
N ALA A 70 12.69 -7.63 11.25
CA ALA A 70 12.59 -6.88 12.52
C ALA A 70 11.16 -6.92 13.09
N ASP A 71 10.17 -6.77 12.21
CA ASP A 71 8.75 -6.92 12.51
C ASP A 71 7.95 -7.11 11.20
N ALA A 72 6.62 -7.16 11.33
CA ALA A 72 5.73 -7.25 10.17
C ALA A 72 5.80 -6.01 9.27
N CYS A 73 6.07 -4.82 9.80
CA CYS A 73 6.16 -3.59 9.00
C CYS A 73 7.40 -3.60 8.10
N HIS A 74 8.52 -4.14 8.58
CA HIS A 74 9.73 -4.34 7.79
C HIS A 74 9.48 -5.31 6.63
N LEU A 75 8.85 -6.47 6.87
CA LEU A 75 8.43 -7.38 5.80
C LEU A 75 7.47 -6.69 4.81
N CYS A 76 6.48 -5.96 5.33
CA CYS A 76 5.51 -5.24 4.52
C CYS A 76 6.17 -4.21 3.61
N TYR A 77 7.16 -3.49 4.13
CA TYR A 77 7.91 -2.50 3.37
C TYR A 77 8.70 -3.16 2.23
N GLU A 78 9.49 -4.20 2.51
CA GLU A 78 10.30 -4.86 1.47
C GLU A 78 9.41 -5.51 0.39
N ALA A 79 8.31 -6.17 0.79
CA ALA A 79 7.36 -6.76 -0.15
C ALA A 79 6.71 -5.70 -1.07
N ARG A 80 6.29 -4.56 -0.49
CA ARG A 80 5.74 -3.45 -1.27
C ARG A 80 6.79 -2.80 -2.17
N ALA A 81 8.03 -2.60 -1.69
CA ALA A 81 9.10 -2.05 -2.51
C ALA A 81 9.34 -2.90 -3.76
N ALA A 82 9.37 -4.23 -3.62
CA ALA A 82 9.53 -5.17 -4.74
C ALA A 82 8.35 -5.16 -5.74
N LEU A 83 7.16 -4.75 -5.29
CA LEU A 83 5.95 -4.69 -6.12
C LEU A 83 5.68 -3.32 -6.72
N ARG A 84 6.47 -2.31 -6.37
CA ARG A 84 6.20 -0.90 -6.68
C ARG A 84 6.06 -0.62 -8.17
N GLU A 85 6.98 -1.14 -8.99
CA GLU A 85 6.94 -0.96 -10.45
C GLU A 85 5.64 -1.51 -11.07
N ARG A 86 5.07 -2.56 -10.46
CA ARG A 86 3.84 -3.20 -10.93
C ARG A 86 2.57 -2.47 -10.47
N PHE A 87 2.62 -1.79 -9.32
CA PHE A 87 1.46 -1.10 -8.73
C PHE A 87 1.79 0.34 -8.29
N PRO A 88 2.26 1.22 -9.20
CA PRO A 88 2.79 2.53 -8.85
C PRO A 88 1.76 3.53 -8.32
N ASP A 89 0.47 3.32 -8.59
CA ASP A 89 -0.61 4.20 -8.10
C ASP A 89 -1.07 3.86 -6.67
N VAL A 90 -0.90 2.60 -6.26
CA VAL A 90 -1.23 2.11 -4.91
C VAL A 90 -0.02 2.20 -4.00
N LEU A 91 1.15 1.86 -4.53
CA LEU A 91 2.42 1.93 -3.84
C LEU A 91 3.05 3.26 -4.24
N CYS A 92 2.81 4.33 -3.48
CA CYS A 92 3.29 5.68 -3.76
C CYS A 92 3.32 6.55 -2.50
N PRO A 93 4.00 7.71 -2.49
CA PRO A 93 4.92 8.22 -3.51
C PRO A 93 6.28 7.50 -3.47
N GLY A 94 7.10 7.70 -4.51
CA GLY A 94 8.44 7.11 -4.63
C GLY A 94 9.38 7.41 -3.47
N GLY A 95 9.30 8.61 -2.91
CA GLY A 95 10.07 8.98 -1.73
C GLY A 95 9.82 8.08 -0.51
N MET A 96 8.65 7.44 -0.39
CA MET A 96 8.40 6.45 0.67
C MET A 96 9.14 5.13 0.46
N TYR A 97 9.69 4.92 -0.73
CA TYR A 97 10.41 3.72 -1.16
C TYR A 97 11.87 4.01 -1.53
N GLY A 98 12.38 5.19 -1.14
CA GLY A 98 13.79 5.56 -1.36
C GLY A 98 14.12 6.03 -2.78
N GLU A 99 13.11 6.29 -3.63
CA GLU A 99 13.34 6.93 -4.93
C GLU A 99 13.61 8.43 -4.71
N GLU A 100 14.65 8.95 -5.37
CA GLU A 100 14.92 10.39 -5.42
C GLU A 100 13.83 11.11 -6.23
N ARG A 101 13.45 12.31 -5.77
CA ARG A 101 12.37 13.12 -6.36
C ARG A 101 12.81 13.83 -7.63
#